data_AF-A0A0K1PX51-F1
#
_entry.id   AF-A0A0K1PX51-F1
#
_cell.length_a   1.000
_cell.length_b   1.000
_cell.length_c   1.000
_cell.angle_alpha   90.00
_cell.angle_beta   90.00
_cell.angle_gamma   90.00
#
_symmetry.space_group_name_H-M   'P 1'
#
loop_
_entity.id
_entity.type
_entity.pdbx_description
1 polymer ?
#
loop_
_entity_poly.entity_id
_entity_poly.type
_entity_poly.pdbx_seq_one_letter_code
_entity_poly.pdbx_strand_id
1 'polypeptide(L)'
;MLEGLGHLFAARPLVQVLVDLFDILIVTYVVYRALLVLRGTRAMQMGTGLGVIFLIYVVAKWAGLVTLFNLLSTLLSSIILIVVVVFQNDIRRGLMRVGSRAFFSGIARQQETRVIDEVVAAATELARHRMGALICFEQDANLDEFVVAQGTTLDSSVQRELLVSLFIPESLNKLHDGAVVIRNLRIAKAGVFFPMPDTKLVDKSLGSRHRAALGITEETDAVVVVVSEERGTISFCFNGNIVPNLDGASLKQALLGLFGQRARAKKKGTAAGKRNSMTNTGSFRITVPSGSPTSSPPGSRNSTVGREPDTVSGRLSSVGRESPEISIGRTGIIPPEESVPMGRLSEAGASRPMPSSTIETPIPMPSSNTPPRREGE
;
A
#
# COMPACT_ATOMS: atom_id res chain seq x y z
N MET A 1 -33.04 -32.75 -29.51
CA MET A 1 -32.21 -31.61 -29.04
C MET A 1 -32.35 -30.35 -29.90
N LEU A 2 -32.54 -30.43 -31.22
CA LEU A 2 -32.72 -29.23 -32.08
C LEU A 2 -34.04 -28.47 -31.86
N GLU A 3 -35.11 -29.13 -31.41
CA GLU A 3 -36.42 -28.49 -31.16
C GLU A 3 -36.39 -27.40 -30.07
N GLY A 4 -35.52 -27.56 -29.06
CA GLY A 4 -35.30 -26.52 -28.03
C GLY A 4 -34.69 -25.24 -28.59
N LEU A 5 -33.96 -25.33 -29.72
CA LEU A 5 -33.41 -24.18 -30.41
C LEU A 5 -34.49 -23.37 -31.15
N GLY A 6 -35.56 -24.03 -31.59
CA GLY A 6 -36.73 -23.37 -32.19
C GLY A 6 -37.47 -22.45 -31.22
N HIS A 7 -37.49 -22.78 -29.92
CA HIS A 7 -38.12 -21.93 -28.90
C HIS A 7 -37.34 -20.61 -28.66
N LEU A 8 -36.05 -20.54 -28.97
CA LEU A 8 -35.29 -19.28 -28.94
C LEU A 8 -35.69 -18.31 -30.06
N PHE A 9 -36.25 -18.84 -31.16
CA PHE A 9 -36.77 -18.07 -32.30
C PHE A 9 -38.30 -17.98 -32.34
N ALA A 10 -39.01 -18.59 -31.38
CA ALA A 10 -40.42 -18.31 -31.16
C ALA A 10 -40.59 -16.80 -30.92
N ALA A 11 -41.60 -16.17 -31.53
CA ALA A 11 -41.77 -14.73 -31.58
C ALA A 11 -42.03 -14.11 -30.19
N ARG A 12 -40.95 -13.93 -29.42
CA ARG A 12 -40.93 -13.18 -28.17
C ARG A 12 -41.40 -11.76 -28.47
N PRO A 13 -42.33 -11.19 -27.69
CA PRO A 13 -42.69 -9.79 -27.87
C PRO A 13 -41.43 -8.95 -27.68
N LEU A 14 -41.21 -7.94 -28.54
CA LEU A 14 -39.99 -7.11 -28.54
C LEU A 14 -39.65 -6.54 -27.15
N VAL A 15 -40.66 -6.30 -26.31
CA VAL A 15 -40.52 -5.89 -24.91
C VAL A 15 -39.77 -6.92 -24.06
N GLN A 16 -40.06 -8.22 -24.18
CA GLN A 16 -39.31 -9.27 -23.47
C GLN A 16 -37.85 -9.32 -23.94
N VAL A 17 -37.61 -9.27 -25.24
CA VAL A 17 -36.25 -9.26 -25.79
C VAL A 17 -35.45 -8.04 -25.32
N LEU A 18 -36.09 -6.88 -25.18
CA LEU A 18 -35.46 -5.68 -24.61
C LEU A 18 -35.18 -5.82 -23.11
N VAL A 19 -36.05 -6.48 -22.34
CA VAL A 19 -35.81 -6.77 -20.92
C VAL A 19 -34.67 -7.77 -20.75
N ASP A 20 -34.68 -8.88 -21.49
CA ASP A 20 -33.63 -9.91 -21.46
C ASP A 20 -32.27 -9.32 -21.87
N LEU A 21 -32.24 -8.48 -22.91
CA LEU A 21 -31.04 -7.76 -23.34
C LEU A 21 -30.53 -6.79 -22.26
N PHE A 22 -31.42 -6.09 -21.57
CA PHE A 22 -31.06 -5.15 -20.51
C PHE A 22 -30.58 -5.87 -19.24
N ASP A 23 -31.17 -7.01 -18.90
CA ASP A 23 -30.72 -7.87 -17.81
C ASP A 23 -29.32 -8.43 -18.10
N ILE A 24 -29.11 -9.03 -19.28
CA ILE A 24 -27.79 -9.52 -19.72
C ILE A 24 -26.76 -8.37 -19.72
N LEU A 25 -27.13 -7.16 -20.15
CA LEU A 25 -26.25 -5.99 -20.11
C LEU A 25 -25.86 -5.62 -18.67
N ILE A 26 -26.82 -5.60 -17.74
CA ILE A 26 -26.57 -5.31 -16.32
C ILE A 26 -25.70 -6.40 -15.69
N VAL A 27 -26.03 -7.67 -15.86
CA VAL A 27 -25.28 -8.81 -15.32
C VAL A 27 -23.85 -8.79 -15.88
N THR A 28 -23.69 -8.59 -17.20
CA THR A 28 -22.37 -8.49 -17.84
C THR A 28 -21.56 -7.32 -17.28
N TYR A 29 -22.17 -6.15 -17.10
CA TYR A 29 -21.48 -5.00 -16.50
C TYR A 29 -21.07 -5.27 -15.05
N VAL A 30 -21.95 -5.85 -14.22
CA VAL A 30 -21.65 -6.19 -12.82
C VAL A 30 -20.53 -7.22 -12.73
N VAL A 31 -20.60 -8.31 -13.51
CA VAL A 31 -19.58 -9.36 -13.56
C VAL A 31 -18.25 -8.81 -14.06
N TYR A 32 -18.24 -8.01 -15.14
CA TYR A 32 -17.03 -7.37 -15.66
C TYR A 32 -16.38 -6.44 -14.63
N ARG A 33 -17.19 -5.67 -13.87
CA ARG A 33 -16.70 -4.79 -12.81
C ARG A 33 -16.18 -5.58 -11.60
N ALA A 34 -16.77 -6.72 -11.26
CA ALA A 34 -16.26 -7.61 -10.23
C ALA A 34 -14.90 -8.23 -10.64
N LEU A 35 -14.79 -8.76 -11.86
CA LEU A 35 -13.54 -9.32 -12.39
C LEU A 35 -12.41 -8.28 -12.45
N LEU A 36 -12.73 -7.02 -12.79
CA LEU A 36 -11.77 -5.91 -12.75
C LEU A 36 -11.23 -5.60 -11.35
N VAL A 37 -12.05 -5.75 -10.30
CA VAL A 37 -11.62 -5.54 -8.90
C VAL A 37 -10.77 -6.70 -8.39
N LEU A 38 -11.02 -7.92 -8.87
CA LEU A 38 -10.23 -9.10 -8.50
C LEU A 38 -8.85 -9.09 -9.18
N ARG A 39 -8.75 -8.60 -10.43
CA ARG A 39 -7.51 -8.62 -11.22
C ARG A 39 -6.31 -8.02 -10.48
N GLY A 40 -5.24 -8.81 -10.33
CA GLY A 40 -4.00 -8.42 -9.63
C GLY A 40 -3.99 -8.71 -8.13
N THR A 41 -5.12 -9.10 -7.53
CA THR A 41 -5.18 -9.46 -6.11
C THR A 41 -4.95 -10.97 -5.90
N ARG A 42 -4.57 -11.37 -4.68
CA ARG A 42 -4.50 -12.78 -4.27
C ARG A 42 -5.85 -13.51 -4.41
N ALA A 43 -6.97 -12.78 -4.40
CA ALA A 43 -8.29 -13.33 -4.69
C ALA A 43 -8.37 -13.99 -6.08
N MET A 44 -7.56 -13.56 -7.06
CA MET A 44 -7.45 -14.27 -8.35
C MET A 44 -6.75 -15.62 -8.22
N GLN A 45 -5.70 -15.73 -7.39
CA GLN A 45 -5.03 -17.01 -7.14
C GLN A 45 -5.97 -17.98 -6.39
N MET A 46 -6.68 -17.48 -5.38
CA MET A 46 -7.69 -18.24 -4.65
C MET A 46 -8.85 -18.67 -5.54
N GLY A 47 -9.37 -17.76 -6.37
CA GLY A 47 -10.42 -18.06 -7.36
C GLY A 47 -9.95 -19.04 -8.44
N THR A 48 -8.68 -18.97 -8.86
CA THR A 48 -8.10 -19.95 -9.79
C THR A 48 -7.99 -21.33 -9.14
N GLY A 49 -7.55 -21.42 -7.88
CA GLY A 49 -7.54 -22.69 -7.13
C GLY A 49 -8.93 -23.29 -6.98
N LEU A 50 -9.94 -22.46 -6.68
CA LEU A 50 -11.34 -22.89 -6.61
C LEU A 50 -11.87 -23.34 -7.99
N GLY A 51 -11.47 -22.66 -9.05
CA GLY A 51 -11.76 -23.03 -10.44
C GLY A 51 -11.12 -24.37 -10.85
N VAL A 52 -9.91 -24.68 -10.38
CA VAL A 52 -9.27 -26.00 -10.57
C VAL A 52 -10.06 -27.09 -9.84
N ILE A 53 -10.50 -26.86 -8.60
CA ILE A 53 -11.36 -27.82 -7.87
C ILE A 53 -12.68 -28.06 -8.63
N PHE A 54 -13.30 -26.99 -9.15
CA PHE A 54 -14.51 -27.10 -9.98
C PHE A 54 -14.27 -27.85 -11.30
N LEU A 55 -13.12 -27.63 -11.95
CA LEU A 55 -12.74 -28.38 -13.15
C LEU A 55 -12.56 -29.87 -12.86
N ILE A 56 -11.90 -30.22 -11.75
CA ILE A 56 -11.76 -31.61 -11.30
C ILE A 56 -13.14 -32.23 -11.01
N TYR A 57 -14.08 -31.47 -10.42
CA TYR A 57 -15.46 -31.93 -10.22
C TYR A 57 -16.16 -32.25 -11.55
N VAL A 58 -16.05 -31.39 -12.56
CA VAL A 58 -16.64 -31.62 -13.90
C VAL A 58 -16.01 -32.85 -14.56
N VAL A 59 -14.69 -33.01 -14.49
CA VAL A 59 -13.98 -34.18 -15.03
C VAL A 59 -14.38 -35.47 -14.28
N ALA A 60 -14.45 -35.44 -12.94
CA ALA A 60 -14.87 -36.57 -12.13
C ALA A 60 -16.31 -37.00 -12.43
N LYS A 61 -17.21 -36.03 -12.64
CA LYS A 61 -18.60 -36.26 -13.06
C LYS A 61 -18.67 -36.89 -14.45
N TRP A 62 -17.88 -36.41 -15.41
CA TRP A 62 -17.90 -36.89 -16.78
C TRP A 62 -17.25 -38.28 -16.94
N ALA A 63 -16.14 -38.52 -16.25
CA ALA A 63 -15.44 -39.81 -16.25
C ALA A 63 -16.04 -40.85 -15.28
N GLY A 64 -17.12 -40.52 -14.55
CA GLY A 64 -17.85 -41.45 -13.70
C GLY A 64 -17.13 -41.87 -12.41
N LEU A 65 -16.19 -41.07 -11.89
CA LEU A 65 -15.47 -41.38 -10.65
C LEU A 65 -16.38 -41.15 -9.42
N VAL A 66 -17.26 -42.11 -9.11
CA VAL A 66 -18.29 -42.01 -8.07
C VAL A 66 -17.76 -41.50 -6.73
N THR A 67 -16.67 -42.08 -6.21
CA THR A 67 -16.09 -41.69 -4.91
C THR A 67 -15.57 -40.25 -4.92
N LEU A 68 -14.85 -39.85 -5.98
CA LEU A 68 -14.29 -38.51 -6.12
C LEU A 68 -15.40 -37.47 -6.34
N PHE A 69 -16.39 -37.81 -7.16
CA PHE A 69 -17.58 -36.99 -7.39
C PHE A 69 -18.35 -36.75 -6.08
N ASN A 70 -18.62 -37.78 -5.28
CA ASN A 70 -19.32 -37.64 -4.00
C ASN A 70 -18.53 -36.77 -3.01
N LEU A 71 -17.22 -36.97 -2.92
CA LEU A 71 -16.32 -36.15 -2.08
C LEU A 71 -16.35 -34.67 -2.50
N LEU A 72 -16.13 -34.38 -3.79
CA LEU A 72 -16.14 -33.01 -4.30
C LEU A 72 -17.54 -32.38 -4.26
N SER A 73 -18.60 -33.15 -4.48
CA SER A 73 -19.99 -32.66 -4.35
C SER A 73 -20.32 -32.25 -2.92
N THR A 74 -19.79 -32.97 -1.91
CA THR A 74 -19.99 -32.65 -0.49
C THR A 74 -19.15 -31.43 -0.07
N LEU A 75 -17.94 -31.30 -0.60
CA LEU A 75 -17.10 -30.11 -0.42
C LEU A 75 -17.75 -28.87 -1.08
N LEU A 76 -18.27 -29.02 -2.30
CA LEU A 76 -18.94 -27.96 -3.05
C LEU A 76 -20.34 -27.63 -2.53
N SER A 77 -21.05 -28.52 -1.81
CA SER A 77 -22.28 -28.10 -1.12
C SER A 77 -22.01 -27.08 -0.02
N SER A 78 -20.79 -27.06 0.53
CA SER A 78 -20.31 -26.07 1.50
C SER A 78 -19.62 -24.86 0.85
N ILE A 79 -19.74 -24.67 -0.47
CA ILE A 79 -18.97 -23.65 -1.21
C ILE A 79 -19.18 -22.23 -0.69
N ILE A 80 -20.40 -21.86 -0.28
CA ILE A 80 -20.70 -20.54 0.27
C ILE A 80 -19.92 -20.31 1.57
N LEU A 81 -19.84 -21.31 2.45
CA LEU A 81 -19.08 -21.23 3.70
C LEU A 81 -17.58 -21.14 3.42
N ILE A 82 -17.05 -21.95 2.49
CA ILE A 82 -15.64 -21.88 2.07
C ILE A 82 -15.30 -20.49 1.53
N VAL A 83 -16.13 -19.95 0.63
CA VAL A 83 -15.96 -18.60 0.05
C VAL A 83 -16.00 -17.53 1.14
N VAL A 84 -16.96 -17.57 2.07
CA VAL A 84 -17.05 -16.58 3.16
C VAL A 84 -15.84 -16.66 4.10
N VAL A 85 -15.35 -17.85 4.45
CA VAL A 85 -14.17 -18.01 5.32
C VAL A 85 -12.89 -17.55 4.63
N VAL A 86 -12.71 -17.90 3.34
CA VAL A 86 -11.53 -17.49 2.55
C VAL A 86 -11.51 -15.97 2.34
N PHE A 87 -12.64 -15.37 1.98
CA PHE A 87 -12.76 -13.94 1.69
C PHE A 87 -13.23 -13.09 2.88
N GLN A 88 -13.16 -13.60 4.11
CA GLN A 88 -13.66 -12.90 5.31
C GLN A 88 -13.08 -11.48 5.47
N ASN A 89 -11.79 -11.32 5.15
CA ASN A 89 -11.08 -10.05 5.26
C ASN A 89 -11.47 -9.08 4.14
N ASP A 90 -11.63 -9.58 2.91
CA ASP A 90 -12.01 -8.78 1.74
C ASP A 90 -13.45 -8.29 1.83
N ILE A 91 -14.37 -9.17 2.25
CA ILE A 91 -15.78 -8.82 2.52
C ILE A 91 -15.83 -7.71 3.56
N ARG A 92 -15.11 -7.87 4.69
CA ARG A 92 -15.04 -6.85 5.75
C ARG A 92 -14.48 -5.52 5.23
N ARG A 93 -13.37 -5.53 4.49
CA ARG A 93 -12.76 -4.32 3.90
C ARG A 93 -13.70 -3.63 2.92
N GLY A 94 -14.33 -4.39 2.03
CA GLY A 94 -15.32 -3.90 1.07
C GLY A 94 -16.51 -3.22 1.76
N LEU A 95 -17.07 -3.85 2.80
CA LEU A 95 -18.22 -3.32 3.54
C LEU A 95 -17.88 -2.03 4.31
N MET A 96 -16.74 -1.97 5.00
CA MET A 96 -16.25 -0.74 5.66
C MET A 96 -16.10 0.42 4.66
N ARG A 97 -15.67 0.12 3.43
CA ARG A 97 -15.49 1.10 2.36
C ARG A 97 -16.80 1.60 1.74
N VAL A 98 -17.82 0.73 1.66
CA VAL A 98 -19.16 1.13 1.19
C VAL A 98 -19.88 1.97 2.26
N GLY A 99 -19.88 1.52 3.52
CA GLY A 99 -20.52 2.22 4.63
C GLY A 99 -19.98 3.64 4.85
N SER A 100 -18.65 3.78 4.96
CA SER A 100 -18.01 5.10 5.14
C SER A 100 -18.29 6.09 4.01
N ARG A 101 -18.38 5.62 2.76
CA ARG A 101 -18.48 6.48 1.57
C ARG A 101 -19.92 6.81 1.16
N ALA A 102 -20.89 5.97 1.53
CA ALA A 102 -22.31 6.19 1.24
C ALA A 102 -22.93 7.27 2.14
N PHE A 103 -22.62 7.27 3.44
CA PHE A 103 -23.27 8.16 4.40
C PHE A 103 -22.51 9.48 4.66
N PHE A 104 -21.18 9.53 4.46
CA PHE A 104 -20.34 10.66 4.90
C PHE A 104 -19.43 11.26 3.80
N SER A 105 -19.85 11.23 2.54
CA SER A 105 -18.99 11.59 1.39
C SER A 105 -18.34 13.00 1.43
N GLY A 106 -18.96 13.97 2.12
CA GLY A 106 -18.39 15.30 2.33
C GLY A 106 -17.28 15.33 3.40
N ILE A 107 -17.57 14.76 4.58
CA ILE A 107 -16.62 14.68 5.71
C ILE A 107 -15.40 13.84 5.31
N ALA A 108 -15.62 12.70 4.63
CA ALA A 108 -14.55 11.83 4.15
C ALA A 108 -13.55 12.57 3.23
N ARG A 109 -14.03 13.47 2.35
CA ARG A 109 -13.17 14.29 1.47
C ARG A 109 -12.39 15.36 2.22
N GLN A 110 -13.02 15.99 3.22
CA GLN A 110 -12.33 16.97 4.06
C GLN A 110 -11.22 16.31 4.87
N GLN A 111 -11.49 15.10 5.40
CA GLN A 111 -10.50 14.32 6.14
C GLN A 111 -9.40 13.76 5.24
N GLU A 112 -9.73 13.32 4.01
CA GLU A 112 -8.77 12.94 2.96
C GLU A 112 -7.83 14.10 2.60
N THR A 113 -8.37 15.31 2.46
CA THR A 113 -7.57 16.53 2.21
C THR A 113 -6.67 16.87 3.39
N ARG A 114 -7.16 16.79 4.64
CA ARG A 114 -6.35 16.99 5.84
C ARG A 114 -5.19 16.00 5.92
N VAL A 115 -5.44 14.72 5.69
CA VAL A 115 -4.39 13.68 5.69
C VAL A 115 -3.33 13.94 4.61
N ILE A 116 -3.72 14.40 3.43
CA ILE A 116 -2.78 14.81 2.38
C ILE A 116 -1.94 16.01 2.85
N ASP A 117 -2.54 17.00 3.51
CA ASP A 117 -1.85 18.18 4.01
C ASP A 117 -0.81 17.83 5.10
N GLU A 118 -1.16 16.94 6.05
CA GLU A 118 -0.23 16.42 7.07
C GLU A 118 0.96 15.66 6.44
N VAL A 119 0.70 14.81 5.43
CA VAL A 119 1.76 14.07 4.73
C VAL A 119 2.65 14.97 3.89
N VAL A 120 2.08 15.98 3.23
CA VAL A 120 2.84 16.99 2.47
C VAL A 120 3.74 17.81 3.40
N ALA A 121 3.21 18.23 4.55
CA ALA A 121 3.98 18.97 5.55
C ALA A 121 5.14 18.12 6.09
N ALA A 122 4.86 16.87 6.49
CA ALA A 122 5.89 15.94 6.97
C ALA A 122 6.97 15.66 5.91
N ALA A 123 6.57 15.35 4.67
CA ALA A 123 7.51 15.10 3.59
C ALA A 123 8.39 16.32 3.28
N THR A 124 7.83 17.53 3.35
CA THR A 124 8.58 18.79 3.14
C THR A 124 9.58 19.05 4.28
N GLU A 125 9.22 18.73 5.52
CA GLU A 125 10.09 18.87 6.69
C GLU A 125 11.23 17.83 6.67
N LEU A 126 10.90 16.56 6.45
CA LEU A 126 11.87 15.47 6.29
C LEU A 126 12.85 15.76 5.13
N ALA A 127 12.35 16.27 4.00
CA ALA A 127 13.17 16.70 2.86
C ALA A 127 14.18 17.79 3.21
N ARG A 128 13.75 18.84 3.94
CA ARG A 128 14.63 19.92 4.41
C ARG A 128 15.76 19.43 5.31
N HIS A 129 15.49 18.40 6.12
CA HIS A 129 16.48 17.78 7.01
C HIS A 129 17.23 16.60 6.37
N ARG A 130 16.97 16.29 5.09
CA ARG A 130 17.50 15.10 4.38
C ARG A 130 17.25 13.78 5.13
N MET A 131 16.13 13.68 5.84
CA MET A 131 15.70 12.44 6.48
C MET A 131 14.93 11.58 5.48
N GLY A 132 15.39 10.34 5.27
CA GLY A 132 14.78 9.41 4.34
C GLY A 132 13.40 8.96 4.81
N ALA A 133 12.41 9.01 3.92
CA ALA A 133 11.02 8.68 4.26
C ALA A 133 10.34 7.85 3.16
N LEU A 134 9.38 7.02 3.58
CA LEU A 134 8.65 6.10 2.70
C LEU A 134 7.20 5.96 3.19
N ILE A 135 6.31 6.81 2.70
CA ILE A 135 4.91 6.93 3.16
C ILE A 135 3.98 6.35 2.09
N CYS A 136 3.27 5.28 2.40
CA CYS A 136 2.43 4.55 1.46
C CYS A 136 0.94 4.69 1.79
N PHE A 137 0.11 5.05 0.81
CA PHE A 137 -1.34 5.09 0.90
C PHE A 137 -1.96 3.82 0.31
N GLU A 138 -2.54 2.97 1.16
CA GLU A 138 -3.30 1.78 0.73
C GLU A 138 -4.57 2.16 -0.04
N GLN A 139 -4.83 1.50 -1.18
CA GLN A 139 -5.93 1.85 -2.10
C GLN A 139 -7.00 0.75 -2.22
N ASP A 140 -6.97 -0.06 -3.27
CA ASP A 140 -7.91 -1.17 -3.51
C ASP A 140 -7.27 -2.50 -3.09
N ALA A 141 -5.97 -2.68 -3.36
CA ALA A 141 -5.19 -3.85 -2.95
C ALA A 141 -4.84 -3.83 -1.44
N ASN A 142 -4.93 -4.99 -0.78
CA ASN A 142 -4.51 -5.16 0.61
C ASN A 142 -2.98 -5.30 0.70
N LEU A 143 -2.29 -4.27 1.17
CA LEU A 143 -0.81 -4.28 1.30
C LEU A 143 -0.28 -5.37 2.24
N ASP A 144 -1.06 -5.87 3.20
CA ASP A 144 -0.61 -6.92 4.15
C ASP A 144 -0.22 -8.23 3.44
N GLU A 145 -0.61 -8.42 2.18
CA GLU A 145 -0.34 -9.60 1.35
C GLU A 145 0.90 -9.46 0.44
N PHE A 146 1.38 -8.23 0.23
CA PHE A 146 2.49 -7.92 -0.68
C PHE A 146 3.76 -7.48 0.05
N VAL A 147 3.69 -7.29 1.38
CA VAL A 147 4.82 -6.86 2.22
C VAL A 147 5.67 -8.05 2.67
N VAL A 148 6.99 -7.86 2.73
CA VAL A 148 7.96 -8.89 3.16
C VAL A 148 7.95 -9.05 4.68
N ALA A 149 7.86 -7.94 5.40
CA ALA A 149 7.72 -7.92 6.85
C ALA A 149 6.62 -6.94 7.24
N GLN A 150 5.70 -7.38 8.12
CA GLN A 150 4.46 -6.66 8.40
C GLN A 150 4.61 -5.38 9.23
N GLY A 151 5.80 -5.08 9.77
CA GLY A 151 6.05 -3.91 10.62
C GLY A 151 5.29 -3.91 11.95
N THR A 152 5.30 -2.78 12.64
CA THR A 152 4.61 -2.56 13.92
C THR A 152 3.26 -1.88 13.68
N THR A 153 2.17 -2.47 14.19
CA THR A 153 0.83 -1.85 14.17
C THR A 153 0.78 -0.63 15.10
N LEU A 154 0.23 0.48 14.60
CA LEU A 154 0.16 1.76 15.31
C LEU A 154 -1.27 2.29 15.49
N ASP A 155 -2.15 2.06 14.50
CA ASP A 155 -3.53 2.58 14.39
C ASP A 155 -3.73 4.00 14.98
N SER A 156 -2.98 4.97 14.46
CA SER A 156 -3.02 6.36 14.94
C SER A 156 -3.60 7.33 13.89
N SER A 157 -3.99 8.53 14.33
CA SER A 157 -4.29 9.62 13.40
C SER A 157 -3.03 10.06 12.67
N VAL A 158 -3.14 10.34 11.37
CA VAL A 158 -2.05 10.96 10.60
C VAL A 158 -1.86 12.40 11.10
N GLN A 159 -0.65 12.70 11.56
CA GLN A 159 -0.20 14.02 12.02
C GLN A 159 1.26 14.20 11.57
N ARG A 160 1.62 15.41 11.15
CA ARG A 160 2.97 15.78 10.70
C ARG A 160 4.04 15.37 11.71
N GLU A 161 3.85 15.73 12.96
CA GLU A 161 4.81 15.52 14.06
C GLU A 161 5.08 14.02 14.28
N LEU A 162 4.03 13.19 14.19
CA LEU A 162 4.16 11.74 14.32
C LEU A 162 4.86 11.13 13.10
N LEU A 163 4.53 11.58 11.88
CA LEU A 163 5.22 11.12 10.66
C LEU A 163 6.70 11.49 10.71
N VAL A 164 7.05 12.72 11.08
CA VAL A 164 8.45 13.15 11.24
C VAL A 164 9.15 12.28 12.28
N SER A 165 8.53 12.06 13.45
CA SER A 165 9.08 11.23 14.53
C SER A 165 9.38 9.79 14.11
N LEU A 166 8.49 9.18 13.31
CA LEU A 166 8.68 7.81 12.82
C LEU A 166 9.91 7.65 11.91
N PHE A 167 10.27 8.70 11.16
CA PHE A 167 11.41 8.70 10.23
C PHE A 167 12.70 9.31 10.78
N ILE A 168 12.77 9.65 12.08
CA ILE A 168 14.03 10.11 12.70
C ILE A 168 15.07 8.97 12.60
N PRO A 169 16.23 9.19 11.94
CA PRO A 169 17.24 8.17 11.70
C PRO A 169 18.11 7.94 12.93
N GLU A 170 17.49 7.40 13.98
CA GLU A 170 18.13 7.07 15.25
C GLU A 170 18.41 5.57 15.37
N SER A 171 19.54 5.25 16.00
CA SER A 171 20.02 3.86 16.13
C SER A 171 19.04 2.93 16.86
N LEU A 172 18.26 3.50 17.79
CA LEU A 172 17.22 2.84 18.57
C LEU A 172 15.86 2.79 17.84
N ASN A 173 15.57 3.75 16.96
CA ASN A 173 14.29 3.83 16.26
C ASN A 173 14.24 2.85 15.08
N LYS A 174 13.81 1.60 15.27
CA LYS A 174 13.72 0.64 14.16
C LYS A 174 12.59 0.91 13.15
N LEU A 175 11.74 1.92 13.37
CA LEU A 175 10.62 2.23 12.49
C LEU A 175 11.01 3.07 11.25
N HIS A 176 12.14 3.79 11.29
CA HIS A 176 12.60 4.66 10.17
C HIS A 176 13.17 3.88 8.96
N ASP A 177 13.54 2.62 9.16
CA ASP A 177 14.16 1.76 8.14
C ASP A 177 13.13 1.02 7.25
N GLY A 178 11.84 1.34 7.41
CA GLY A 178 10.76 0.78 6.61
C GLY A 178 9.71 1.83 6.22
N ALA A 179 8.65 1.37 5.57
CA ALA A 179 7.53 2.19 5.18
C ALA A 179 6.53 2.44 6.32
N VAL A 180 5.89 3.59 6.27
CA VAL A 180 4.68 3.91 7.04
C VAL A 180 3.46 3.70 6.13
N VAL A 181 2.53 2.86 6.54
CA VAL A 181 1.33 2.51 5.76
C VAL A 181 0.11 3.26 6.32
N ILE A 182 -0.46 4.13 5.50
CA ILE A 182 -1.70 4.85 5.74
C ILE A 182 -2.86 4.08 5.10
N ARG A 183 -3.82 3.65 5.93
CA ARG A 183 -5.03 2.90 5.54
C ARG A 183 -6.24 3.61 6.14
N ASN A 184 -7.30 3.80 5.37
CA ASN A 184 -8.55 4.44 5.84
C ASN A 184 -8.33 5.78 6.58
N LEU A 185 -7.42 6.63 6.06
CA LEU A 185 -7.09 7.95 6.64
C LEU A 185 -6.41 7.90 8.04
N ARG A 186 -5.82 6.76 8.40
CA ARG A 186 -5.07 6.53 9.65
C ARG A 186 -3.73 5.86 9.36
N ILE A 187 -2.73 6.05 10.21
CA ILE A 187 -1.48 5.28 10.16
C ILE A 187 -1.77 3.89 10.71
N ALA A 188 -1.81 2.88 9.84
CA ALA A 188 -2.04 1.51 10.26
C ALA A 188 -0.79 0.88 10.86
N LYS A 189 0.36 1.02 10.18
CA LYS A 189 1.62 0.37 10.53
C LYS A 189 2.83 1.24 10.18
N ALA A 190 3.95 1.01 10.86
CA ALA A 190 5.27 1.60 10.57
C ALA A 190 6.36 0.53 10.53
N GLY A 191 7.52 0.80 9.93
CA GLY A 191 8.61 -0.18 9.78
C GLY A 191 8.24 -1.36 8.84
N VAL A 192 7.41 -1.12 7.82
CA VAL A 192 6.93 -2.15 6.88
C VAL A 192 7.93 -2.31 5.73
N PHE A 193 8.39 -3.52 5.43
CA PHE A 193 9.33 -3.75 4.33
C PHE A 193 8.60 -4.15 3.04
N PHE A 194 8.78 -3.38 1.98
CA PHE A 194 8.24 -3.64 0.64
C PHE A 194 9.17 -4.54 -0.19
N PRO A 195 8.61 -5.27 -1.17
CA PRO A 195 9.41 -6.06 -2.11
C PRO A 195 10.28 -5.13 -2.95
N MET A 196 11.48 -5.60 -3.33
CA MET A 196 12.33 -4.88 -4.28
C MET A 196 11.98 -5.33 -5.71
N PRO A 197 11.81 -4.39 -6.65
CA PRO A 197 11.54 -4.67 -8.06
C PRO A 197 12.76 -5.30 -8.73
N ASP A 198 12.53 -6.00 -9.85
CA ASP A 198 13.57 -6.69 -10.60
C ASP A 198 14.62 -5.71 -11.15
N THR A 199 15.88 -5.89 -10.74
CA THR A 199 16.98 -4.91 -10.90
C THR A 199 17.32 -4.52 -12.35
N LYS A 200 16.73 -5.18 -13.35
CA LYS A 200 17.01 -4.96 -14.78
C LYS A 200 16.31 -3.74 -15.38
N LEU A 201 15.23 -3.24 -14.76
CA LEU A 201 14.40 -2.16 -15.30
C LEU A 201 14.54 -0.83 -14.56
N VAL A 202 15.26 -0.81 -13.43
CA VAL A 202 15.28 0.34 -12.51
C VAL A 202 16.57 1.13 -12.67
N ASP A 203 16.47 2.46 -12.71
CA ASP A 203 17.63 3.36 -12.77
C ASP A 203 18.53 3.15 -11.54
N LYS A 204 19.83 2.94 -11.81
CA LYS A 204 20.88 2.76 -10.80
C LYS A 204 21.04 3.97 -9.89
N SER A 205 20.55 5.15 -10.29
CA SER A 205 20.56 6.36 -9.46
C SER A 205 19.54 6.35 -8.31
N LEU A 206 18.63 5.37 -8.26
CA LEU A 206 17.57 5.26 -7.27
C LEU A 206 18.00 4.44 -6.03
N GLY A 207 17.95 5.09 -4.86
CA GLY A 207 18.21 4.49 -3.56
C GLY A 207 17.20 3.41 -3.15
N SER A 208 17.49 2.67 -2.08
CA SER A 208 16.70 1.52 -1.61
C SER A 208 15.20 1.85 -1.43
N ARG A 209 14.88 2.98 -0.78
CA ARG A 209 13.50 3.45 -0.56
C ARG A 209 12.75 3.74 -1.86
N HIS A 210 13.40 4.29 -2.89
CA HIS A 210 12.79 4.51 -4.21
C HIS A 210 12.51 3.19 -4.94
N ARG A 211 13.42 2.22 -4.85
CA ARG A 211 13.20 0.88 -5.42
C ARG A 211 12.04 0.17 -4.71
N ALA A 212 12.05 0.16 -3.39
CA ALA A 212 10.96 -0.37 -2.56
C ALA A 212 9.60 0.27 -2.86
N ALA A 213 9.57 1.58 -3.13
CA ALA A 213 8.37 2.28 -3.57
C ALA A 213 7.89 1.85 -4.96
N LEU A 214 8.82 1.67 -5.93
CA LEU A 214 8.46 1.16 -7.24
C LEU A 214 7.87 -0.25 -7.14
N GLY A 215 8.58 -1.21 -6.53
CA GLY A 215 8.15 -2.61 -6.44
C GLY A 215 6.76 -2.81 -5.83
N ILE A 216 6.42 -2.08 -4.75
CA ILE A 216 5.05 -2.18 -4.20
C ILE A 216 3.99 -1.55 -5.13
N THR A 217 4.34 -0.53 -5.92
CA THR A 217 3.41 0.11 -6.87
C THR A 217 3.36 -0.57 -8.23
N GLU A 218 4.25 -1.50 -8.53
CA GLU A 218 4.16 -2.40 -9.69
C GLU A 218 3.11 -3.50 -9.44
N GLU A 219 3.16 -4.12 -8.25
CA GLU A 219 2.24 -5.18 -7.84
C GLU A 219 0.87 -4.66 -7.35
N THR A 220 0.80 -3.41 -6.87
CA THR A 220 -0.42 -2.87 -6.22
C THR A 220 -0.79 -1.48 -6.72
N ASP A 221 -2.06 -1.10 -6.54
CA ASP A 221 -2.60 0.19 -6.96
C ASP A 221 -2.34 1.35 -5.95
N ALA A 222 -1.40 1.11 -5.03
CA ALA A 222 -0.96 2.02 -3.98
C ALA A 222 -0.27 3.27 -4.52
N VAL A 223 -0.20 4.30 -3.67
CA VAL A 223 0.52 5.54 -3.95
C VAL A 223 1.55 5.75 -2.86
N VAL A 224 2.82 5.94 -3.24
CA VAL A 224 3.94 6.02 -2.29
C VAL A 224 4.64 7.37 -2.45
N VAL A 225 4.79 8.10 -1.36
CA VAL A 225 5.63 9.30 -1.27
C VAL A 225 6.99 8.90 -0.71
N VAL A 226 8.06 9.31 -1.38
CA VAL A 226 9.44 8.98 -1.03
C VAL A 226 10.22 10.26 -0.80
N VAL A 227 11.01 10.32 0.26
CA VAL A 227 11.99 11.39 0.50
C VAL A 227 13.39 10.78 0.44
N SER A 228 14.27 11.36 -0.38
CA SER A 228 15.67 10.95 -0.51
C SER A 228 16.50 11.41 0.69
N GLU A 229 17.16 10.47 1.38
CA GLU A 229 18.15 10.79 2.42
C GLU A 229 19.43 11.43 1.87
N GLU A 230 19.83 11.05 0.65
CA GLU A 230 21.02 11.62 0.00
C GLU A 230 20.77 13.06 -0.47
N ARG A 231 19.65 13.27 -1.17
CA ARG A 231 19.39 14.48 -1.95
C ARG A 231 18.39 15.44 -1.30
N GLY A 232 17.62 15.00 -0.30
CA GLY A 232 16.51 15.77 0.26
C GLY A 232 15.37 16.02 -0.75
N THR A 233 15.31 15.29 -1.85
CA THR A 233 14.25 15.45 -2.87
C THR A 233 13.05 14.59 -2.56
N ILE A 234 11.86 15.12 -2.85
CA ILE A 234 10.59 14.41 -2.73
C ILE A 234 10.26 13.81 -4.10
N SER A 235 9.83 12.55 -4.10
CA SER A 235 9.28 11.83 -5.25
C SER A 235 7.93 11.21 -4.87
N PHE A 236 7.10 10.89 -5.86
CA PHE A 236 6.00 9.94 -5.64
C PHE A 236 5.98 8.84 -6.69
N CYS A 237 5.53 7.66 -6.29
CA CYS A 237 5.37 6.48 -7.12
C CYS A 237 3.92 6.02 -7.15
N PHE A 238 3.47 5.53 -8.31
CA PHE A 238 2.13 4.96 -8.54
C PHE A 238 2.14 4.09 -9.80
N ASN A 239 1.47 2.94 -9.78
CA ASN A 239 1.38 2.01 -10.93
C ASN A 239 2.75 1.76 -11.63
N GLY A 240 3.82 1.52 -10.87
CA GLY A 240 5.18 1.31 -11.39
C GLY A 240 5.87 2.53 -12.01
N ASN A 241 5.26 3.71 -11.93
CA ASN A 241 5.85 4.97 -12.41
C ASN A 241 6.38 5.79 -11.23
N ILE A 242 7.42 6.58 -11.46
CA ILE A 242 7.99 7.55 -10.51
C ILE A 242 7.95 8.96 -11.10
N VAL A 243 7.56 9.93 -10.28
CA VAL A 243 7.71 11.36 -10.58
C VAL A 243 8.66 11.97 -9.53
N PRO A 244 9.90 12.33 -9.92
CA PRO A 244 10.90 12.87 -9.01
C PRO A 244 10.79 14.39 -8.85
N ASN A 245 11.53 14.92 -7.87
CA ASN A 245 11.81 16.35 -7.68
C ASN A 245 10.56 17.24 -7.51
N LEU A 246 9.60 16.79 -6.71
CA LEU A 246 8.44 17.61 -6.34
C LEU A 246 8.77 18.56 -5.18
N ASP A 247 8.15 19.73 -5.22
CA ASP A 247 7.99 20.59 -4.05
C ASP A 247 6.68 20.27 -3.31
N GLY A 248 6.46 20.86 -2.14
CA GLY A 248 5.25 20.60 -1.34
C GLY A 248 3.95 20.96 -2.07
N ALA A 249 3.95 22.02 -2.90
CA ALA A 249 2.78 22.41 -3.68
C ALA A 249 2.46 21.40 -4.79
N SER A 250 3.47 20.98 -5.56
CA SER A 250 3.29 19.98 -6.63
C SER A 250 2.94 18.61 -6.07
N LEU A 251 3.50 18.21 -4.92
CA LEU A 251 3.11 16.98 -4.21
C LEU A 251 1.63 17.02 -3.81
N LYS A 252 1.18 18.11 -3.17
CA LYS A 252 -0.23 18.29 -2.79
C LYS A 252 -1.14 18.22 -4.02
N GLN A 253 -0.77 18.89 -5.12
CA GLN A 253 -1.55 18.86 -6.36
C GLN A 253 -1.57 17.49 -7.03
N ALA A 254 -0.45 16.75 -7.02
CA ALA A 254 -0.36 15.39 -7.55
C ALA A 254 -1.23 14.41 -6.76
N LEU A 255 -1.15 14.43 -5.43
CA LEU A 255 -1.97 13.59 -4.56
C LEU A 255 -3.46 13.91 -4.71
N LEU A 256 -3.86 15.18 -4.56
CA LEU A 256 -5.27 15.61 -4.77
C LEU A 256 -5.76 15.29 -6.18
N GLY A 257 -4.88 15.38 -7.19
CA GLY A 257 -5.14 14.98 -8.56
C GLY A 257 -5.48 13.49 -8.66
N LEU A 258 -4.64 12.61 -8.12
CA LEU A 258 -4.81 11.16 -8.19
C LEU A 258 -6.07 10.69 -7.43
N PHE A 259 -6.24 11.15 -6.19
CA PHE A 259 -7.43 10.85 -5.37
C PHE A 259 -8.72 11.44 -5.97
N GLY A 260 -8.66 12.68 -6.46
CA GLY A 260 -9.80 13.37 -7.08
C GLY A 260 -10.20 12.84 -8.45
N GLN A 261 -9.24 12.42 -9.29
CA GLN A 261 -9.51 11.80 -10.59
C GLN A 261 -10.17 10.43 -10.43
N ARG A 262 -9.73 9.59 -9.47
CA ARG A 262 -10.43 8.34 -9.12
C ARG A 262 -11.91 8.61 -8.76
N ALA A 263 -12.20 9.65 -7.98
CA ALA A 263 -13.58 10.03 -7.66
C ALA A 263 -14.39 10.49 -8.90
N ARG A 264 -13.78 11.23 -9.84
CA ARG A 264 -14.45 11.62 -11.11
C ARG A 264 -14.64 10.43 -12.06
N ALA A 265 -13.65 9.57 -12.24
CA ALA A 265 -13.74 8.38 -13.08
C ALA A 265 -14.83 7.42 -12.59
N LYS A 266 -14.89 7.16 -11.28
CA LYS A 266 -15.95 6.35 -10.66
C LYS A 266 -17.34 6.97 -10.83
N LYS A 267 -17.47 8.29 -10.72
CA LYS A 267 -18.72 9.03 -10.93
C LYS A 267 -19.14 9.10 -12.42
N LYS A 268 -18.19 9.11 -13.36
CA LYS A 268 -18.47 9.08 -14.81
C LYS A 268 -19.14 7.75 -15.22
N GLY A 269 -18.69 6.64 -14.62
CA GLY A 269 -19.35 5.32 -14.76
C GLY A 269 -20.74 5.21 -14.12
N THR A 270 -21.14 6.14 -13.24
CA THR A 270 -22.51 6.22 -12.69
C THR A 270 -23.39 7.25 -13.40
N ALA A 271 -22.79 8.29 -13.98
CA ALA A 271 -23.50 9.39 -14.64
C ALA A 271 -23.74 9.19 -16.15
N ALA A 272 -23.05 8.22 -16.78
CA ALA A 272 -23.24 7.90 -18.20
C ALA A 272 -24.67 7.41 -18.53
N GLY A 273 -25.40 6.87 -17.55
CA GLY A 273 -26.79 6.43 -17.72
C GLY A 273 -27.87 7.51 -17.58
N LYS A 274 -27.51 8.80 -17.45
CA LYS A 274 -28.52 9.86 -17.24
C LYS A 274 -28.19 11.21 -17.89
N ARG A 275 -28.10 11.22 -19.22
CA ARG A 275 -28.26 12.43 -20.06
C ARG A 275 -29.04 12.11 -21.33
N ASN A 276 -30.36 12.28 -21.27
CA ASN A 276 -31.15 12.44 -22.48
C ASN A 276 -30.85 13.80 -23.12
N SER A 277 -30.77 13.79 -24.45
CA SER A 277 -31.26 14.82 -25.37
C SER A 277 -31.55 16.21 -24.77
N MET A 278 -30.64 17.16 -25.02
CA MET A 278 -31.06 18.44 -25.59
C MET A 278 -29.92 19.05 -26.40
N THR A 279 -30.16 19.24 -27.69
CA THR A 279 -29.26 19.89 -28.64
C THR A 279 -29.20 21.39 -28.41
N ASN A 280 -28.00 21.98 -28.39
CA ASN A 280 -27.81 23.22 -29.14
C ASN A 280 -26.36 23.33 -29.65
N THR A 281 -26.20 23.80 -30.89
CA THR A 281 -24.92 23.88 -31.59
C THR A 281 -24.37 25.29 -31.49
N GLY A 282 -23.13 25.43 -31.01
CA GLY A 282 -22.46 26.73 -30.91
C GLY A 282 -20.95 26.57 -31.02
N SER A 283 -20.42 26.65 -32.25
CA SER A 283 -18.98 26.55 -32.50
C SER A 283 -18.27 27.85 -32.13
N PHE A 284 -17.49 27.84 -31.04
CA PHE A 284 -16.62 28.95 -30.70
C PHE A 284 -15.18 28.65 -31.17
N ARG A 285 -14.75 29.30 -32.25
CA ARG A 285 -13.34 29.30 -32.70
C ARG A 285 -12.59 30.42 -31.98
N ILE A 286 -11.43 30.09 -31.41
CA ILE A 286 -10.47 31.09 -30.91
C ILE A 286 -9.36 31.24 -31.95
N THR A 287 -9.19 32.46 -32.44
CA THR A 287 -8.14 32.83 -33.39
C THR A 287 -6.87 33.20 -32.63
N VAL A 288 -5.71 32.64 -33.02
CA VAL A 288 -4.40 33.04 -32.48
C VAL A 288 -3.82 34.15 -33.36
N PRO A 289 -3.45 35.33 -32.83
CA PRO A 289 -2.76 36.36 -33.60
C PRO A 289 -1.28 35.96 -33.83
N SER A 290 -0.86 35.94 -35.09
CA SER A 290 0.56 35.93 -35.46
C SER A 290 1.11 37.35 -35.50
N GLY A 291 2.32 37.57 -34.96
CA GLY A 291 2.98 38.88 -35.06
C GLY A 291 4.37 38.92 -34.42
N SER A 292 5.40 38.76 -35.23
CA SER A 292 6.71 39.37 -34.98
C SER A 292 6.79 40.70 -35.76
N PRO A 293 7.60 41.65 -35.29
CA PRO A 293 8.62 42.15 -36.21
C PRO A 293 10.01 42.37 -35.57
N THR A 294 10.99 42.35 -36.46
CA THR A 294 12.42 42.61 -36.28
C THR A 294 12.77 44.04 -35.85
N SER A 295 13.82 44.19 -35.03
CA SER A 295 14.82 45.26 -35.21
C SER A 295 16.18 44.96 -34.51
N SER A 296 17.25 45.28 -35.22
CA SER A 296 18.65 45.51 -34.77
C SER A 296 19.11 46.79 -35.51
N PRO A 297 20.33 47.37 -35.39
CA PRO A 297 21.58 46.97 -34.70
C PRO A 297 22.17 48.20 -33.90
N PRO A 298 23.49 48.52 -33.77
CA PRO A 298 24.76 47.80 -34.02
C PRO A 298 25.88 47.94 -32.95
N GLY A 299 26.96 47.14 -33.08
CA GLY A 299 28.34 47.66 -33.02
C GLY A 299 29.39 47.00 -32.11
N SER A 300 30.38 46.31 -32.74
CA SER A 300 31.79 46.00 -32.33
C SER A 300 32.09 44.49 -32.50
N ARG A 301 32.88 44.03 -33.50
CA ARG A 301 34.37 44.01 -33.58
C ARG A 301 35.01 43.48 -32.26
N ASN A 302 35.91 42.49 -32.19
CA ASN A 302 36.71 41.67 -33.13
C ASN A 302 37.20 40.39 -32.36
N SER A 303 37.81 39.32 -32.91
CA SER A 303 37.98 38.77 -34.29
C SER A 303 38.60 37.35 -34.23
N THR A 304 38.65 36.65 -35.38
CA THR A 304 39.61 35.58 -35.79
C THR A 304 39.80 34.26 -34.98
N VAL A 305 39.49 33.15 -35.66
CA VAL A 305 40.36 31.96 -35.95
C VAL A 305 40.99 31.19 -34.77
N GLY A 306 40.94 29.84 -34.67
CA GLY A 306 40.28 28.81 -35.50
C GLY A 306 40.86 27.40 -35.25
N ARG A 307 40.23 26.36 -35.86
CA ARG A 307 40.68 24.95 -36.00
C ARG A 307 40.75 24.03 -34.76
N GLU A 308 39.81 23.08 -34.72
CA GLU A 308 39.98 21.68 -34.29
C GLU A 308 40.76 20.86 -35.35
N PRO A 309 41.01 19.54 -35.15
CA PRO A 309 41.40 18.82 -33.92
C PRO A 309 42.66 17.95 -34.19
N ASP A 310 43.14 17.19 -33.19
CA ASP A 310 43.82 15.92 -33.51
C ASP A 310 43.71 14.88 -32.38
N THR A 311 43.77 13.61 -32.77
CA THR A 311 43.59 12.43 -31.92
C THR A 311 44.86 11.56 -31.87
N VAL A 312 44.85 10.51 -31.03
CA VAL A 312 45.65 9.26 -31.10
C VAL A 312 46.78 9.08 -30.06
N SER A 313 46.51 8.12 -29.16
CA SER A 313 47.39 7.06 -28.59
C SER A 313 48.72 7.38 -27.89
N GLY A 314 48.88 6.82 -26.68
CA GLY A 314 50.17 6.62 -26.03
C GLY A 314 50.07 5.73 -24.77
N ARG A 315 50.42 4.44 -24.89
CA ARG A 315 50.78 3.58 -23.73
C ARG A 315 52.27 3.77 -23.43
N LEU A 316 52.71 3.83 -22.16
CA LEU A 316 53.50 2.76 -21.48
C LEU A 316 53.95 3.13 -20.04
N SER A 317 54.31 2.08 -19.28
CA SER A 317 55.38 1.99 -18.25
C SER A 317 55.38 2.87 -16.99
N SER A 318 55.01 2.24 -15.86
CA SER A 318 55.86 1.83 -14.70
C SER A 318 56.98 2.72 -14.11
N VAL A 319 57.33 2.38 -12.85
CA VAL A 319 58.34 2.99 -11.92
C VAL A 319 57.69 4.10 -11.07
N GLY A 320 57.69 4.07 -9.74
CA GLY A 320 58.43 3.23 -8.77
C GLY A 320 59.24 4.15 -7.84
N ARG A 321 58.91 4.19 -6.54
CA ARG A 321 59.74 4.84 -5.52
C ARG A 321 59.42 4.31 -4.12
N GLU A 322 60.46 4.33 -3.29
CA GLU A 322 60.60 3.54 -2.07
C GLU A 322 60.15 4.29 -0.79
N SER A 323 60.15 3.52 0.30
CA SER A 323 59.87 3.90 1.70
C SER A 323 60.88 4.92 2.29
N PRO A 324 60.74 5.31 3.57
CA PRO A 324 61.24 4.45 4.64
C PRO A 324 60.31 4.32 5.87
N GLU A 325 60.38 3.16 6.51
CA GLU A 325 59.92 2.94 7.89
C GLU A 325 60.90 3.58 8.88
N ILE A 326 60.39 4.02 10.04
CA ILE A 326 61.15 3.95 11.30
C ILE A 326 60.23 3.37 12.37
N SER A 327 60.72 2.32 13.04
CA SER A 327 60.08 1.64 14.16
C SER A 327 61.09 1.51 15.30
N ILE A 328 60.59 1.52 16.55
CA ILE A 328 61.00 0.68 17.71
C ILE A 328 60.75 1.45 19.03
N GLY A 329 60.01 0.82 19.94
CA GLY A 329 59.82 1.25 21.34
C GLY A 329 58.64 0.49 21.98
N ARG A 330 58.89 -0.42 22.92
CA ARG A 330 57.94 -1.49 23.30
C ARG A 330 57.90 -1.80 24.80
N THR A 331 56.79 -1.43 25.46
CA THR A 331 56.27 -1.91 26.77
C THR A 331 54.88 -1.30 26.96
N GLY A 332 53.89 -1.84 27.69
CA GLY A 332 53.75 -3.11 28.41
C GLY A 332 52.35 -3.14 29.08
N ILE A 333 51.64 -4.25 28.96
CA ILE A 333 50.21 -4.53 29.30
C ILE A 333 49.79 -4.18 30.75
N ILE A 334 48.53 -3.74 30.99
CA ILE A 334 47.54 -4.20 32.03
C ILE A 334 46.30 -3.24 32.11
N PRO A 335 45.06 -3.76 32.23
CA PRO A 335 43.85 -3.05 32.71
C PRO A 335 43.25 -3.70 33.99
N PRO A 336 42.04 -3.31 34.46
CA PRO A 336 41.59 -1.99 34.93
C PRO A 336 41.48 -1.96 36.49
N GLU A 337 41.26 -0.80 37.11
CA GLU A 337 41.03 -0.70 38.56
C GLU A 337 39.63 -0.22 38.96
N GLU A 338 39.02 -0.99 39.87
CA GLU A 338 37.89 -0.63 40.72
C GLU A 338 38.36 -0.87 42.17
N SER A 339 38.25 0.12 43.07
CA SER A 339 38.16 -0.17 44.52
C SER A 339 37.65 1.02 45.35
N VAL A 340 36.87 0.68 46.37
CA VAL A 340 36.38 1.55 47.46
C VAL A 340 36.88 0.95 48.77
N PRO A 341 37.37 1.76 49.73
CA PRO A 341 36.82 1.71 51.10
C PRO A 341 36.80 3.11 51.78
N MET A 342 36.27 3.36 52.99
CA MET A 342 35.91 2.48 54.11
C MET A 342 34.82 3.12 55.00
N GLY A 343 34.11 2.31 55.81
CA GLY A 343 33.28 2.81 56.92
C GLY A 343 32.43 1.73 57.59
N ARG A 344 32.91 1.15 58.70
CA ARG A 344 32.16 0.19 59.55
C ARG A 344 31.73 0.83 60.87
N LEU A 345 30.46 0.63 61.25
CA LEU A 345 29.80 0.66 62.57
C LEU A 345 28.32 0.32 62.28
N SER A 346 27.52 -0.45 63.03
CA SER A 346 27.71 -1.42 64.13
C SER A 346 26.48 -2.36 64.12
N GLU A 347 26.53 -3.51 64.80
CA GLU A 347 25.47 -4.54 64.78
C GLU A 347 24.19 -4.18 65.56
N ALA A 348 23.00 -4.61 65.07
CA ALA A 348 21.89 -5.19 65.87
C ALA A 348 20.66 -5.57 65.00
N GLY A 349 20.00 -6.71 65.28
CA GLY A 349 18.53 -6.82 65.15
C GLY A 349 17.89 -7.68 64.03
N ALA A 350 17.95 -9.00 64.18
CA ALA A 350 16.92 -10.01 63.82
C ALA A 350 15.84 -9.75 62.72
N SER A 351 16.00 -10.47 61.60
CA SER A 351 14.97 -11.23 60.83
C SER A 351 13.46 -11.01 61.06
N ARG A 352 12.74 -10.64 59.98
CA ARG A 352 11.33 -10.99 59.71
C ARG A 352 11.05 -11.10 58.18
N PRO A 353 10.23 -12.06 57.70
CA PRO A 353 10.01 -12.29 56.26
C PRO A 353 8.82 -11.51 55.66
N MET A 354 8.77 -11.47 54.33
CA MET A 354 7.73 -10.85 53.49
C MET A 354 6.35 -11.53 53.63
N PRO A 355 5.23 -10.79 53.50
CA PRO A 355 3.91 -11.37 53.24
C PRO A 355 3.67 -11.60 51.74
N SER A 356 3.27 -12.83 51.38
CA SER A 356 2.84 -13.20 50.02
C SER A 356 1.37 -12.84 49.79
N SER A 357 1.04 -12.23 48.65
CA SER A 357 -0.34 -11.98 48.23
C SER A 357 -0.98 -13.25 47.63
N THR A 358 -1.77 -13.97 48.43
CA THR A 358 -2.58 -15.10 47.94
C THR A 358 -3.93 -14.59 47.43
N ILE A 359 -4.34 -15.07 46.25
CA ILE A 359 -5.64 -14.78 45.64
C ILE A 359 -6.70 -15.70 46.26
N GLU A 360 -7.71 -15.14 46.92
CA GLU A 360 -8.88 -15.91 47.37
C GLU A 360 -9.76 -16.31 46.19
N THR A 361 -10.24 -17.56 46.22
CA THR A 361 -11.19 -18.11 45.23
C THR A 361 -12.57 -18.23 45.89
N PRO A 362 -13.69 -17.87 45.23
CA PRO A 362 -15.00 -17.88 45.88
C PRO A 362 -15.51 -19.29 46.23
N ILE A 363 -16.10 -19.43 47.42
CA ILE A 363 -16.75 -20.66 47.89
C ILE A 363 -18.16 -20.78 47.27
N PRO A 364 -18.57 -21.94 46.75
CA PRO A 364 -19.94 -22.16 46.26
C PRO A 364 -20.93 -22.39 47.42
N MET A 365 -22.10 -21.74 47.33
CA MET A 365 -23.20 -21.88 48.30
C MET A 365 -23.92 -23.24 48.17
N PRO A 366 -24.36 -23.87 49.28
CA PRO A 366 -25.08 -25.14 49.24
C PRO A 366 -26.55 -24.97 48.82
N SER A 367 -27.05 -25.94 48.05
CA SER A 367 -28.44 -25.98 47.57
C SER A 367 -29.43 -26.43 48.64
N SER A 368 -30.45 -25.62 48.92
CA SER A 368 -31.64 -26.02 49.68
C SER A 368 -32.87 -25.98 48.78
N ASN A 369 -33.40 -27.15 48.41
CA ASN A 369 -34.80 -27.24 47.97
C ASN A 369 -35.38 -28.63 48.28
N THR A 370 -36.15 -28.69 49.36
CA THR A 370 -36.83 -29.89 49.85
C THR A 370 -38.16 -30.05 49.13
N PRO A 371 -38.50 -31.22 48.54
CA PRO A 371 -39.84 -31.46 48.02
C PRO A 371 -40.83 -31.75 49.18
N PRO A 372 -42.05 -31.19 49.17
CA PRO A 372 -43.07 -31.52 50.17
C PRO A 372 -43.63 -32.94 49.97
N ARG A 373 -44.08 -33.55 51.07
CA ARG A 373 -44.51 -34.95 51.13
C ARG A 373 -46.04 -35.05 51.26
N ARG A 374 -46.68 -35.56 50.19
CA ARG A 374 -48.02 -36.21 50.11
C ARG A 374 -49.17 -35.71 50.99
N GLU A 375 -50.20 -35.23 50.30
CA GLU A 375 -51.62 -35.59 50.49
C GLU A 375 -52.16 -35.96 49.08
N GLY A 376 -53.22 -36.76 48.89
CA GLY A 376 -54.05 -37.43 49.88
C GLY A 376 -55.52 -37.58 49.50
N GLU A 377 -55.87 -38.02 48.28
CA GLU A 377 -57.13 -38.68 47.89
C GLU A 377 -57.04 -39.21 46.44
#